data_AF-F7JYT6-F1
#
_entry.id   AF-F7JYT6-F1
#
_cell.length_a   1.000
_cell.length_b   1.000
_cell.length_c   1.000
_cell.angle_alpha   90.00
_cell.angle_beta   90.00
_cell.angle_gamma   90.00
#
_symmetry.space_group_name_H-M   'P 1'
#
loop_
_entity.id
_entity.type
_entity.pdbx_description
1 polymer ?
#
loop_
_entity_poly.entity_id
_entity_poly.type
_entity_poly.pdbx_seq_one_letter_code
_entity_poly.pdbx_strand_id
1 'polypeptide(L)'
;MEQNMFCYQCQETAGCTGCTKMGVCGKTPHVAALQDLLVWVTKGLSAVTTQMRREDLNVTGEINQLITKNLFTTITNANFDPEMITSQIEKTLQIKKVLLLQLKNPEKLPEAARWSAAPSEFAAKAATVGVLSAKDEDIRSLRELITYGLKGLSAYSRHANVLLKEDKELDTFLQRALAATLDDTLTVEDLVNLTLETGKYGVSGMALLDQANTEAYGNPEITKVNIGVGKNPGILISGHDLKDLEMLLEQTEGTGIDVYTHSEMLPAHYYPAFKKYSHFRGNYGNAWWKQKEEFESFHGPILMTTNCIVPPKDTYKDRLYTTGAAGFPGCQHIDDIPEKTKISPS
;
A
#
# COMPACT_ATOMS: atom_id res chain seq x y z
N MET A 1 23.24 1.98 23.25
CA MET A 1 23.27 1.42 21.88
C MET A 1 22.61 2.43 20.97
N GLU A 2 23.29 2.85 19.90
CA GLU A 2 22.76 3.81 18.94
C GLU A 2 21.53 3.20 18.24
N GLN A 3 20.39 3.88 18.30
CA GLN A 3 19.15 3.48 17.63
C GLN A 3 19.09 4.21 16.29
N ASN A 4 19.18 3.46 15.18
CA ASN A 4 19.25 4.05 13.84
C ASN A 4 17.89 3.99 13.11
N MET A 5 16.89 3.33 13.71
CA MET A 5 15.49 3.30 13.28
C MET A 5 14.59 2.91 14.46
N PHE A 6 13.28 3.03 14.31
CA PHE A 6 12.31 2.37 15.18
C PHE A 6 11.08 1.95 14.36
N CYS A 7 10.74 0.66 14.35
CA CYS A 7 9.56 0.16 13.66
C CYS A 7 8.99 -1.06 14.39
N TYR A 8 7.68 -1.05 14.66
CA TYR A 8 7.00 -2.13 15.37
C TYR A 8 5.65 -2.56 14.76
N GLN A 9 5.40 -2.21 13.50
CA GLN A 9 4.10 -2.40 12.86
C GLN A 9 3.74 -3.85 12.50
N CYS A 10 4.68 -4.80 12.57
CA CYS A 10 4.44 -6.20 12.22
C CYS A 10 4.66 -7.14 13.40
N GLN A 11 4.00 -8.30 13.34
CA GLN A 11 4.04 -9.31 14.39
C GLN A 11 5.47 -9.83 14.66
N GLU A 12 6.32 -9.90 13.64
CA GLU A 12 7.71 -10.37 13.74
C GLU A 12 8.70 -9.31 14.26
N THR A 13 8.22 -8.16 14.75
CA THR A 13 9.11 -7.11 15.25
C THR A 13 10.06 -7.62 16.33
N ALA A 14 11.31 -7.15 16.32
CA ALA A 14 12.37 -7.69 17.17
C ALA A 14 11.98 -7.64 18.66
N GLY A 15 12.00 -8.80 19.30
CA GLY A 15 11.68 -8.97 20.73
C GLY A 15 10.27 -8.52 21.11
N CYS A 16 9.33 -8.45 20.16
CA CYS A 16 7.98 -7.91 20.38
C CYS A 16 7.97 -6.48 20.95
N THR A 17 9.02 -5.69 20.68
CA THR A 17 9.16 -4.31 21.21
C THR A 17 9.44 -3.31 20.10
N GLY A 18 10.36 -3.61 19.18
CA GLY A 18 10.69 -2.72 18.07
C GLY A 18 12.00 -3.07 17.38
N CYS A 19 12.01 -3.01 16.05
CA CYS A 19 13.21 -3.10 15.25
C CYS A 19 14.01 -1.79 15.35
N THR A 20 15.20 -1.82 15.95
CA THR A 20 16.02 -0.61 16.23
C THR A 20 17.33 -0.49 15.44
N LYS A 21 17.74 -1.56 14.76
CA LYS A 21 18.98 -1.62 13.95
C LYS A 21 18.70 -1.99 12.50
N MET A 22 17.81 -2.95 12.29
CA MET A 22 17.35 -3.42 10.99
C MET A 22 16.00 -4.10 11.23
N GLY A 23 15.08 -4.03 10.27
CA GLY A 23 13.84 -4.78 10.31
C GLY A 23 14.10 -6.28 10.18
N VAL A 24 13.37 -7.10 10.94
CA VAL A 24 13.38 -8.58 10.74
C VAL A 24 12.97 -8.94 9.32
N CYS A 25 12.09 -8.14 8.71
CA CYS A 25 11.69 -8.22 7.31
C CYS A 25 12.79 -7.82 6.29
N GLY A 26 13.97 -7.39 6.74
CA GLY A 26 15.06 -6.90 5.88
C GLY A 26 14.99 -5.40 5.55
N LYS A 27 14.01 -4.65 6.09
CA LYS A 27 13.95 -3.20 5.92
C LYS A 27 15.17 -2.52 6.57
N THR A 28 15.91 -1.74 5.79
CA THR A 28 17.09 -1.01 6.28
C THR A 28 16.68 0.24 7.07
N PRO A 29 17.55 0.78 7.94
CA PRO A 29 17.31 2.06 8.62
C PRO A 29 16.99 3.21 7.68
N HIS A 30 17.66 3.28 6.52
CA HIS A 30 17.42 4.31 5.53
C HIS A 30 15.99 4.23 4.94
N VAL A 31 15.56 3.04 4.53
CA VAL A 31 14.20 2.83 4.03
C VAL A 31 13.16 3.09 5.13
N ALA A 32 13.44 2.69 6.37
CA ALA A 32 12.56 2.98 7.50
C ALA A 32 12.38 4.49 7.72
N ALA A 33 13.48 5.26 7.71
CA ALA A 33 13.45 6.70 7.84
C ALA A 33 12.65 7.38 6.71
N LEU A 34 12.82 6.91 5.47
CA LEU A 34 12.03 7.41 4.34
C LEU A 34 10.53 7.08 4.50
N GLN A 35 10.17 5.87 4.95
CA GLN A 35 8.78 5.52 5.22
C GLN A 35 8.17 6.34 6.36
N ASP A 36 8.92 6.61 7.43
CA ASP A 36 8.48 7.49 8.52
C ASP A 36 8.18 8.90 8.00
N LEU A 37 9.09 9.45 7.18
CA LEU A 37 8.89 10.76 6.55
C LEU A 37 7.70 10.75 5.59
N LEU A 38 7.53 9.71 4.76
CA LEU A 38 6.40 9.58 3.84
C LEU A 38 5.07 9.56 4.59
N VAL A 39 4.96 8.79 5.67
CA VAL A 39 3.77 8.78 6.53
C VAL A 39 3.54 10.17 7.13
N TRP A 40 4.57 10.83 7.65
CA TRP A 40 4.44 12.14 8.26
C TRP A 40 3.99 13.23 7.28
N VAL A 41 4.58 13.31 6.07
CA VAL A 41 4.13 14.27 5.06
C VAL A 41 2.73 13.94 4.53
N THR A 42 2.33 12.67 4.54
CA THR A 42 0.98 12.22 4.18
C THR A 42 -0.03 12.63 5.25
N LYS A 43 0.28 12.50 6.55
CA LYS A 43 -0.51 13.07 7.65
C LYS A 43 -0.69 14.59 7.46
N GLY A 44 0.36 15.28 7.04
CA GLY A 44 0.33 16.70 6.68
C GLY A 44 -0.60 17.02 5.50
N LEU A 45 -0.52 16.26 4.40
CA LEU A 45 -1.43 16.38 3.27
C LEU A 45 -2.89 16.13 3.69
N SER A 46 -3.13 15.12 4.53
CA SER A 46 -4.46 14.83 5.06
C SER A 46 -5.02 15.93 5.97
N ALA A 47 -4.17 16.65 6.70
CA ALA A 47 -4.60 17.84 7.45
C ALA A 47 -5.03 18.97 6.50
N VAL A 48 -4.30 19.17 5.40
CA VAL A 48 -4.68 20.13 4.35
C VAL A 48 -6.02 19.76 3.72
N THR A 49 -6.20 18.53 3.27
CA THR A 49 -7.45 18.10 2.60
C THR A 49 -8.64 18.06 3.56
N THR A 50 -8.41 17.81 4.85
CA THR A 50 -9.44 17.92 5.88
C THR A 50 -9.87 19.37 6.06
N GLN A 51 -8.93 20.32 6.08
CA GLN A 51 -9.24 21.75 6.17
C GLN A 51 -9.91 22.27 4.89
N MET A 52 -9.48 21.81 3.71
CA MET A 52 -10.15 22.12 2.44
C MET A 52 -11.64 21.77 2.50
N ARG A 53 -11.98 20.55 2.95
CA ARG A 53 -13.38 20.14 3.10
C ARG A 53 -14.16 21.01 4.10
N ARG A 54 -13.53 21.48 5.18
CA ARG A 54 -14.15 22.43 6.14
C ARG A 54 -14.39 23.82 5.56
N GLU A 55 -13.65 24.19 4.51
CA GLU A 55 -13.80 25.44 3.78
C GLU A 55 -14.61 25.27 2.49
N ASP A 56 -15.33 24.14 2.33
CA ASP A 56 -16.13 23.78 1.16
C ASP A 56 -15.33 23.73 -0.15
N LEU A 57 -14.03 23.46 -0.07
CA LEU A 57 -13.13 23.27 -1.22
C LEU A 57 -13.10 21.80 -1.65
N ASN A 58 -13.02 21.59 -2.97
CA ASN A 58 -13.00 20.25 -3.56
C ASN A 58 -11.63 19.56 -3.39
N VAL A 59 -11.66 18.28 -3.01
CA VAL A 59 -10.49 17.39 -3.00
C VAL A 59 -10.69 16.35 -4.10
N THR A 60 -9.73 16.24 -5.03
CA THR A 60 -9.85 15.36 -6.20
C THR A 60 -9.56 13.89 -5.86
N GLY A 61 -10.08 12.97 -6.67
CA GLY A 61 -9.78 11.53 -6.55
C GLY A 61 -8.29 11.24 -6.65
N GLU A 62 -7.54 11.94 -7.50
CA GLU A 62 -6.08 11.81 -7.62
C GLU A 62 -5.35 12.09 -6.28
N ILE A 63 -5.84 13.05 -5.48
CA ILE A 63 -5.30 13.35 -4.16
C ILE A 63 -5.64 12.23 -3.17
N ASN A 64 -6.86 11.70 -3.22
CA ASN A 64 -7.27 10.58 -2.38
C ASN A 64 -6.42 9.33 -2.68
N GLN A 65 -6.24 9.01 -3.96
CA GLN A 65 -5.42 7.89 -4.44
C GLN A 65 -3.93 8.06 -4.06
N LEU A 66 -3.40 9.28 -4.08
CA LEU A 66 -2.03 9.55 -3.62
C LEU A 66 -1.87 9.19 -2.13
N ILE A 67 -2.82 9.61 -1.30
CA ILE A 67 -2.77 9.36 0.15
C ILE A 67 -2.84 7.86 0.43
N THR A 68 -3.75 7.13 -0.22
CA THR A 68 -3.85 5.66 -0.05
C THR A 68 -2.62 4.94 -0.59
N LYS A 69 -2.08 5.35 -1.74
CA LYS A 69 -0.82 4.80 -2.30
C LYS A 69 0.37 5.02 -1.34
N ASN A 70 0.49 6.21 -0.75
CA ASN A 70 1.55 6.50 0.22
C ASN A 70 1.47 5.57 1.43
N LEU A 71 0.29 5.40 2.01
CA LEU A 71 0.11 4.52 3.17
C LEU A 71 0.40 3.05 2.81
N PHE A 72 -0.11 2.57 1.67
CA PHE A 72 0.12 1.21 1.20
C PHE A 72 1.62 0.93 0.94
N THR A 73 2.34 1.88 0.34
CA THR A 73 3.80 1.79 0.12
C THR A 73 4.57 1.51 1.43
N THR A 74 4.03 1.91 2.58
CA THR A 74 4.66 1.72 3.90
C THR A 74 4.14 0.51 4.69
N ILE A 75 3.28 -0.32 4.09
CA ILE A 75 2.90 -1.63 4.66
C ILE A 75 4.13 -2.54 4.67
N THR A 76 4.19 -3.44 5.66
CA THR A 76 5.25 -4.44 5.77
C THR A 76 5.37 -5.23 4.48
N ASN A 77 6.59 -5.38 3.98
CA ASN A 77 6.89 -6.10 2.75
C ASN A 77 6.24 -5.54 1.47
N ALA A 78 5.80 -4.27 1.47
CA ALA A 78 5.29 -3.62 0.27
C ALA A 78 6.43 -3.03 -0.58
N ASN A 79 7.18 -2.07 -0.04
CA ASN A 79 8.19 -1.35 -0.80
C ASN A 79 9.51 -1.18 -0.02
N PHE A 80 10.62 -1.57 -0.66
CA PHE A 80 11.98 -1.44 -0.14
C PHE A 80 12.83 -0.47 -0.98
N ASP A 81 12.26 0.15 -2.01
CA ASP A 81 12.96 0.99 -2.96
C ASP A 81 13.06 2.44 -2.45
N PRO A 82 14.26 2.92 -2.09
CA PRO A 82 14.42 4.27 -1.55
C PRO A 82 14.15 5.36 -2.59
N GLU A 83 14.38 5.10 -3.89
CA GLU A 83 14.14 6.08 -4.95
C GLU A 83 12.64 6.27 -5.17
N MET A 84 11.89 5.16 -5.23
CA MET A 84 10.42 5.23 -5.33
C MET A 84 9.80 5.94 -4.13
N ILE A 85 10.25 5.63 -2.91
CA ILE A 85 9.73 6.27 -1.69
C ILE A 85 10.09 7.76 -1.66
N THR A 86 11.31 8.13 -2.06
CA THR A 86 11.75 9.53 -2.15
C THR A 86 10.89 10.32 -3.15
N SER A 87 10.65 9.76 -4.34
CA SER A 87 9.79 10.36 -5.37
C SER A 87 8.36 10.59 -4.86
N GLN A 88 7.80 9.65 -4.10
CA GLN A 88 6.48 9.81 -3.47
C GLN A 88 6.46 10.92 -2.41
N ILE A 89 7.53 11.08 -1.62
CA ILE A 89 7.66 12.21 -0.68
C ILE A 89 7.66 13.54 -1.44
N GLU A 90 8.49 13.67 -2.48
CA GLU A 90 8.59 14.89 -3.29
C GLU A 90 7.26 15.26 -3.94
N LYS A 91 6.59 14.29 -4.58
CA LYS A 91 5.25 14.47 -5.17
C LYS A 91 4.23 14.92 -4.12
N THR A 92 4.26 14.33 -2.93
CA THR A 92 3.36 14.70 -1.82
C THR A 92 3.63 16.13 -1.35
N LEU A 93 4.89 16.53 -1.21
CA LEU A 93 5.27 17.88 -0.82
C LEU A 93 4.85 18.92 -1.87
N GLN A 94 5.03 18.62 -3.16
CA GLN A 94 4.63 19.50 -4.25
C GLN A 94 3.12 19.74 -4.27
N ILE A 95 2.31 18.68 -4.21
CA ILE A 95 0.84 18.79 -4.20
C ILE A 95 0.37 19.53 -2.94
N LYS A 96 0.90 19.15 -1.77
CA LYS A 96 0.57 19.81 -0.50
C LYS A 96 0.84 21.32 -0.54
N LYS A 97 1.96 21.74 -1.14
CA LYS A 97 2.30 23.16 -1.32
C LYS A 97 1.26 23.91 -2.16
N VAL A 98 0.78 23.30 -3.25
CA VAL A 98 -0.25 23.91 -4.12
C VAL A 98 -1.59 24.02 -3.40
N LEU A 99 -2.00 22.97 -2.67
CA LEU A 99 -3.28 22.96 -1.95
C LEU A 99 -3.31 23.94 -0.78
N LEU A 100 -2.19 24.11 -0.07
CA LEU A 100 -2.09 25.07 1.03
C LEU A 100 -2.41 26.52 0.61
N LEU A 101 -2.07 26.91 -0.62
CA LEU A 101 -2.32 28.27 -1.13
C LEU A 101 -3.81 28.59 -1.28
N GLN A 102 -4.69 27.57 -1.25
CA GLN A 102 -6.13 27.73 -1.39
C GLN A 102 -6.83 27.96 -0.05
N LEU A 103 -6.15 27.71 1.08
CA LEU A 103 -6.74 27.78 2.41
C LEU A 103 -6.72 29.19 2.99
N LYS A 104 -7.72 29.53 3.81
CA LYS A 104 -7.81 30.84 4.49
C LYS A 104 -6.79 31.01 5.62
N ASN A 105 -6.53 29.96 6.41
CA ASN A 105 -5.66 30.02 7.60
C ASN A 105 -4.64 28.86 7.63
N PRO A 106 -3.77 28.73 6.62
CA PRO A 106 -2.82 27.62 6.54
C PRO A 106 -1.81 27.60 7.70
N GLU A 107 -1.56 28.74 8.36
CA GLU A 107 -0.68 28.87 9.51
C GLU A 107 -1.14 28.13 10.77
N LYS A 108 -2.45 27.86 10.88
CA LYS A 108 -3.04 27.10 12.00
C LYS A 108 -2.89 25.59 11.84
N LEU A 109 -2.47 25.12 10.66
CA LEU A 109 -2.26 23.70 10.42
C LEU A 109 -0.97 23.17 11.06
N PRO A 110 -0.92 21.86 11.38
CA PRO A 110 0.25 21.24 11.99
C PRO A 110 1.52 21.45 11.15
N GLU A 111 2.68 21.35 11.77
CA GLU A 111 3.97 21.50 11.08
C GLU A 111 4.08 20.58 9.85
N ALA A 112 3.58 19.35 9.95
CA ALA A 112 3.53 18.40 8.85
C ALA A 112 2.82 18.94 7.60
N ALA A 113 1.79 19.77 7.77
CA ALA A 113 1.11 20.42 6.65
C ALA A 113 2.04 21.44 5.99
N ARG A 114 2.73 22.27 6.78
CA ARG A 114 3.50 23.43 6.31
C ARG A 114 4.94 23.14 5.90
N TRP A 115 5.51 22.03 6.38
CA TRP A 115 6.91 21.68 6.12
C TRP A 115 7.14 21.24 4.66
N SER A 116 8.25 21.68 4.08
CA SER A 116 8.75 21.29 2.77
C SER A 116 10.27 21.49 2.75
N ALA A 117 11.00 20.61 2.08
CA ALA A 117 12.46 20.67 1.98
C ALA A 117 12.94 19.93 0.73
N ALA A 118 14.23 20.08 0.39
CA ALA A 118 14.87 19.29 -0.66
C ALA A 118 15.22 17.88 -0.16
N PRO A 119 15.42 16.88 -1.05
CA PRO A 119 15.76 15.51 -0.66
C PRO A 119 16.98 15.38 0.28
N SER A 120 17.96 16.28 0.15
CA SER A 120 19.14 16.34 1.02
C SER A 120 18.82 16.54 2.51
N GLU A 121 17.64 17.07 2.83
CA GLU A 121 17.20 17.36 4.21
C GLU A 121 16.26 16.28 4.77
N PHE A 122 15.85 15.31 3.95
CA PHE A 122 14.87 14.29 4.34
C PHE A 122 15.36 13.43 5.52
N ALA A 123 16.63 13.03 5.50
CA ALA A 123 17.20 12.22 6.58
C ALA A 123 17.15 12.92 7.94
N ALA A 124 17.45 14.23 7.96
CA ALA A 124 17.42 15.02 9.19
C ALA A 124 15.98 15.14 9.73
N LYS A 125 14.99 15.36 8.86
CA LYS A 125 13.58 15.44 9.29
C LYS A 125 13.04 14.09 9.73
N ALA A 126 13.35 13.02 9.00
CA ALA A 126 12.91 11.66 9.32
C ALA A 126 13.31 11.24 10.75
N ALA A 127 14.52 11.62 11.18
CA ALA A 127 15.03 11.33 12.53
C ALA A 127 14.19 11.94 13.66
N THR A 128 13.34 12.94 13.39
CA THR A 128 12.53 13.64 14.40
C THR A 128 11.04 13.33 14.34
N VAL A 129 10.56 12.64 13.30
CA VAL A 129 9.11 12.50 13.01
C VAL A 129 8.60 11.05 13.02
N GLY A 130 9.46 10.08 13.33
CA GLY A 130 9.06 8.68 13.46
C GLY A 130 8.21 8.40 14.70
N VAL A 131 7.94 7.11 14.96
CA VAL A 131 7.06 6.61 16.03
C VAL A 131 7.36 7.20 17.41
N LEU A 132 8.65 7.34 17.76
CA LEU A 132 9.08 7.81 19.07
C LEU A 132 8.93 9.33 19.27
N SER A 133 8.41 10.07 18.28
CA SER A 133 8.13 11.50 18.41
C SER A 133 7.02 11.79 19.43
N ALA A 134 6.03 10.90 19.57
CA ALA A 134 5.05 10.94 20.66
C ALA A 134 5.68 10.36 21.93
N LYS A 135 5.86 11.18 22.96
CA LYS A 135 6.55 10.79 24.21
C LYS A 135 5.70 9.90 25.11
N ASP A 136 4.44 10.28 25.29
CA ASP A 136 3.47 9.51 26.07
C ASP A 136 3.19 8.16 25.38
N GLU A 137 3.27 7.07 26.13
CA GLU A 137 3.20 5.73 25.55
C GLU A 137 1.79 5.32 25.13
N ASP A 138 0.76 5.76 25.84
CA ASP A 138 -0.63 5.45 25.54
C ASP A 138 -1.08 6.23 24.30
N ILE A 139 -0.74 7.52 24.24
CA ILE A 139 -0.98 8.36 23.06
C ILE A 139 -0.22 7.80 21.85
N ARG A 140 1.06 7.42 22.02
CA ARG A 140 1.85 6.80 20.94
C ARG A 140 1.22 5.49 20.48
N SER A 141 0.83 4.63 21.41
CA SER A 141 0.20 3.33 21.13
C SER A 141 -1.07 3.51 20.29
N LEU A 142 -1.98 4.39 20.70
CA LEU A 142 -3.24 4.63 20.00
C LEU A 142 -3.03 5.29 18.63
N ARG A 143 -2.13 6.29 18.52
CA ARG A 143 -1.82 6.94 17.24
C ARG A 143 -1.25 5.97 16.21
N GLU A 144 -0.38 5.07 16.64
CA GLU A 144 0.21 4.07 15.74
C GLU A 144 -0.79 2.95 15.43
N LEU A 145 -1.61 2.51 16.39
CA LEU A 145 -2.71 1.56 16.14
C LEU A 145 -3.67 2.09 15.08
N ILE A 146 -4.10 3.34 15.19
CA ILE A 146 -4.93 4.02 14.19
C ILE A 146 -4.18 4.10 12.86
N THR A 147 -2.93 4.58 12.86
CA THR A 147 -2.13 4.71 11.63
C THR A 147 -2.00 3.36 10.91
N TYR A 148 -1.78 2.26 11.63
CA TYR A 148 -1.67 0.91 11.05
C TYR A 148 -3.01 0.38 10.54
N GLY A 149 -4.11 0.64 11.26
CA GLY A 149 -5.47 0.36 10.78
C GLY A 149 -5.78 1.11 9.47
N LEU A 150 -5.40 2.39 9.40
CA LEU A 150 -5.58 3.22 8.19
C LEU A 150 -4.70 2.77 7.02
N LYS A 151 -3.50 2.22 7.27
CA LYS A 151 -2.70 1.57 6.21
C LYS A 151 -3.45 0.37 5.62
N GLY A 152 -4.00 -0.51 6.46
CA GLY A 152 -4.81 -1.64 6.02
C GLY A 152 -6.04 -1.19 5.22
N LEU A 153 -6.79 -0.20 5.73
CA LEU A 153 -7.94 0.38 5.04
C LEU A 153 -7.56 0.99 3.68
N SER A 154 -6.41 1.66 3.59
CA SER A 154 -5.89 2.23 2.34
C SER A 154 -5.63 1.17 1.27
N ALA A 155 -5.15 -0.01 1.67
CA ALA A 155 -4.92 -1.12 0.75
C ALA A 155 -6.24 -1.61 0.14
N TYR A 156 -7.26 -1.84 0.97
CA TYR A 156 -8.57 -2.26 0.48
C TYR A 156 -9.22 -1.22 -0.42
N SER A 157 -9.21 0.05 0.00
CA SER A 157 -9.73 1.15 -0.81
C SER A 157 -9.00 1.25 -2.15
N ARG A 158 -7.67 1.14 -2.19
CA ARG A 158 -6.93 1.21 -3.47
C ARG A 158 -7.37 0.10 -4.44
N HIS A 159 -7.54 -1.13 -3.99
CA HIS A 159 -8.01 -2.21 -4.86
C HIS A 159 -9.44 -1.99 -5.37
N ALA A 160 -10.33 -1.40 -4.55
CA ALA A 160 -11.65 -1.00 -5.00
C ALA A 160 -11.58 0.12 -6.05
N ASN A 161 -10.72 1.13 -5.85
CA ASN A 161 -10.54 2.25 -6.77
C ASN A 161 -10.01 1.79 -8.14
N VAL A 162 -9.07 0.82 -8.18
CA VAL A 162 -8.57 0.21 -9.43
C VAL A 162 -9.71 -0.43 -10.25
N LEU A 163 -10.79 -0.85 -9.60
CA LEU A 163 -12.02 -1.35 -10.21
C LEU A 163 -13.12 -0.27 -10.35
N LEU A 164 -12.73 1.00 -10.32
CA LEU A 164 -13.60 2.17 -10.48
C LEU A 164 -14.71 2.27 -9.42
N LYS A 165 -14.49 1.71 -8.23
CA LYS A 165 -15.36 1.87 -7.06
C LYS A 165 -14.70 2.82 -6.07
N GLU A 166 -15.38 3.92 -5.79
CA GLU A 166 -14.91 4.94 -4.85
C GLU A 166 -15.97 5.24 -3.79
N ASP A 167 -15.52 5.55 -2.58
CA ASP A 167 -16.37 6.04 -1.49
C ASP A 167 -15.76 7.32 -0.89
N LYS A 168 -16.44 8.43 -1.15
CA LYS A 168 -16.01 9.76 -0.68
C LYS A 168 -16.03 9.89 0.84
N GLU A 169 -16.95 9.20 1.53
CA GLU A 169 -17.01 9.22 2.99
C GLU A 169 -15.83 8.47 3.57
N LEU A 170 -15.47 7.33 2.98
CA LEU A 170 -14.28 6.57 3.36
C LEU A 170 -13.01 7.40 3.19
N ASP A 171 -12.82 8.04 2.03
CA ASP A 171 -11.68 8.92 1.77
C ASP A 171 -11.61 10.08 2.76
N THR A 172 -12.77 10.67 3.06
CA THR A 172 -12.89 11.79 4.01
C THR A 172 -12.53 11.36 5.42
N PHE A 173 -13.03 10.21 5.87
CA PHE A 173 -12.69 9.64 7.17
C PHE A 173 -11.20 9.33 7.28
N LEU A 174 -10.66 8.61 6.30
CA LEU A 174 -9.26 8.16 6.30
C LEU A 174 -8.31 9.34 6.47
N GLN A 175 -8.56 10.43 5.72
CA GLN A 175 -7.76 11.64 5.79
C GLN A 175 -7.94 12.38 7.12
N ARG A 176 -9.18 12.52 7.62
CA ARG A 176 -9.44 13.14 8.92
C ARG A 176 -8.76 12.36 10.05
N ALA A 177 -8.89 11.04 10.08
CA ALA A 177 -8.31 10.18 11.08
C ALA A 177 -6.77 10.21 11.03
N LEU A 178 -6.19 10.19 9.83
CA LEU A 178 -4.74 10.29 9.67
C LEU A 178 -4.23 11.65 10.18
N ALA A 179 -4.92 12.75 9.86
CA ALA A 179 -4.58 14.09 10.35
C ALA A 179 -4.69 14.21 11.89
N ALA A 180 -5.72 13.60 12.48
CA ALA A 180 -5.94 13.59 13.93
C ALA A 180 -4.77 12.96 14.72
N THR A 181 -3.99 12.05 14.10
CA THR A 181 -2.80 11.47 14.74
C THR A 181 -1.64 12.47 14.92
N LEU A 182 -1.77 13.71 14.44
CA LEU A 182 -0.85 14.82 14.69
C LEU A 182 -1.36 15.81 15.74
N ASP A 183 -2.59 15.65 16.23
CA ASP A 183 -3.22 16.59 17.14
C ASP A 183 -2.91 16.25 18.60
N ASP A 184 -2.03 17.03 19.22
CA ASP A 184 -1.61 16.86 20.62
C ASP A 184 -2.65 17.32 21.64
N THR A 185 -3.80 17.85 21.19
CA THR A 185 -4.90 18.20 22.08
C THR A 185 -5.87 17.05 22.35
N LEU A 186 -5.81 15.97 21.56
CA LEU A 186 -6.67 14.81 21.73
C LEU A 186 -6.28 13.99 22.96
N THR A 187 -7.28 13.63 23.75
CA THR A 187 -7.13 12.79 24.93
C THR A 187 -7.03 11.31 24.56
N VAL A 188 -6.66 10.47 25.54
CA VAL A 188 -6.71 9.00 25.40
C VAL A 188 -8.12 8.54 24.99
N GLU A 189 -9.17 9.10 25.60
CA GLU A 189 -10.56 8.75 25.29
C GLU A 189 -10.92 9.09 23.83
N ASP A 190 -10.51 10.26 23.35
CA ASP A 190 -10.72 10.66 21.95
C ASP A 190 -10.05 9.69 20.98
N LEU A 191 -8.82 9.27 21.27
CA LEU A 191 -8.07 8.34 20.42
C LEU A 191 -8.61 6.90 20.50
N VAL A 192 -9.14 6.46 21.65
CA VAL A 192 -9.86 5.18 21.75
C VAL A 192 -11.12 5.22 20.88
N ASN A 193 -11.90 6.30 20.95
CA ASN A 193 -13.08 6.48 20.11
C ASN A 193 -12.72 6.49 18.62
N LEU A 194 -11.64 7.18 18.23
CA LEU A 194 -11.14 7.19 16.85
C LEU A 194 -10.63 5.81 16.40
N THR A 195 -10.08 5.01 17.32
CA THR A 195 -9.67 3.62 17.04
C THR A 195 -10.89 2.75 16.70
N LEU A 196 -11.96 2.86 17.49
CA LEU A 196 -13.21 2.13 17.22
C LEU A 196 -13.87 2.60 15.91
N GLU A 197 -13.85 3.91 15.65
CA GLU A 197 -14.33 4.47 14.39
C GLU A 197 -13.49 3.97 13.19
N THR A 198 -12.18 3.82 13.36
CA THR A 198 -11.30 3.21 12.36
C THR A 198 -11.73 1.77 12.06
N GLY A 199 -12.13 1.00 13.08
CA GLY A 199 -12.70 -0.34 12.90
C GLY A 199 -14.01 -0.34 12.08
N LYS A 200 -14.91 0.61 12.35
CA LYS A 200 -16.16 0.79 11.57
C LYS A 200 -15.84 1.04 10.09
N TYR A 201 -14.92 1.94 9.77
CA TYR A 201 -14.54 2.21 8.38
C TYR A 201 -13.70 1.07 7.78
N GLY A 202 -13.02 0.27 8.59
CA GLY A 202 -12.45 -1.01 8.18
C GLY A 202 -13.50 -1.93 7.57
N VAL A 203 -14.67 -2.06 8.20
CA VAL A 203 -15.81 -2.82 7.65
C VAL A 203 -16.30 -2.21 6.34
N SER A 204 -16.48 -0.89 6.28
CA SER A 204 -16.90 -0.19 5.06
C SER A 204 -15.93 -0.41 3.89
N GLY A 205 -14.62 -0.31 4.14
CA GLY A 205 -13.61 -0.53 3.10
C GLY A 205 -13.55 -1.98 2.60
N MET A 206 -13.71 -2.96 3.49
CA MET A 206 -13.82 -4.36 3.08
C MET A 206 -15.10 -4.62 2.27
N ALA A 207 -16.23 -4.04 2.67
CA ALA A 207 -17.50 -4.16 1.94
C ALA A 207 -17.43 -3.54 0.54
N LEU A 208 -16.76 -2.38 0.42
CA LEU A 208 -16.53 -1.72 -0.87
C LEU A 208 -15.67 -2.60 -1.79
N LEU A 209 -14.59 -3.20 -1.26
CA LEU A 209 -13.72 -4.09 -2.02
C LEU A 209 -14.42 -5.40 -2.43
N ASP A 210 -15.21 -5.99 -1.52
CA ASP A 210 -16.05 -7.16 -1.82
C ASP A 210 -16.96 -6.85 -3.00
N GLN A 211 -17.73 -5.77 -2.92
CA GLN A 211 -18.61 -5.32 -3.99
C GLN A 211 -17.83 -5.10 -5.30
N ALA A 212 -16.69 -4.42 -5.25
CA ALA A 212 -15.87 -4.15 -6.43
C ALA A 212 -15.43 -5.45 -7.13
N ASN A 213 -14.91 -6.41 -6.37
CA ASN A 213 -14.43 -7.67 -6.92
C ASN A 213 -15.57 -8.56 -7.42
N THR A 214 -16.65 -8.70 -6.66
CA THR A 214 -17.77 -9.60 -7.00
C THR A 214 -18.59 -9.07 -8.17
N GLU A 215 -18.76 -7.76 -8.30
CA GLU A 215 -19.40 -7.16 -9.47
C GLU A 215 -18.52 -7.26 -10.72
N ALA A 216 -17.21 -7.10 -10.60
CA ALA A 216 -16.29 -7.17 -11.74
C ALA A 216 -16.06 -8.62 -12.23
N TYR A 217 -15.87 -9.57 -11.31
CA TYR A 217 -15.37 -10.90 -11.63
C TYR A 217 -16.34 -12.05 -11.30
N GLY A 218 -17.52 -11.71 -10.75
CA GLY A 218 -18.54 -12.66 -10.31
C GLY A 218 -18.37 -13.08 -8.85
N ASN A 219 -19.42 -13.66 -8.26
CA ASN A 219 -19.33 -14.20 -6.91
C ASN A 219 -18.42 -15.44 -6.89
N PRO A 220 -17.46 -15.53 -5.94
CA PRO A 220 -16.66 -16.74 -5.75
C PRO A 220 -17.53 -17.98 -5.58
N GLU A 221 -17.12 -19.08 -6.21
CA GLU A 221 -17.81 -20.37 -6.12
C GLU A 221 -16.86 -21.50 -5.74
N ILE A 222 -17.42 -22.62 -5.25
CA ILE A 222 -16.63 -23.80 -4.88
C ILE A 222 -15.77 -24.24 -6.07
N THR A 223 -14.45 -24.26 -5.87
CA THR A 223 -13.49 -24.51 -6.94
C THR A 223 -12.42 -25.49 -6.49
N LYS A 224 -12.11 -26.46 -7.35
CA LYS A 224 -10.91 -27.29 -7.18
C LYS A 224 -9.76 -26.63 -7.93
N VAL A 225 -8.74 -26.22 -7.20
CA VAL A 225 -7.55 -25.56 -7.77
C VAL A 225 -6.42 -26.57 -7.88
N ASN A 226 -5.79 -26.66 -9.05
CA ASN A 226 -4.60 -27.48 -9.22
C ASN A 226 -3.40 -26.83 -8.52
N ILE A 227 -2.60 -27.63 -7.84
CA ILE A 227 -1.36 -27.21 -7.16
C ILE A 227 -0.10 -27.80 -7.82
N GLY A 228 -0.26 -28.62 -8.86
CA GLY A 228 0.82 -29.08 -9.72
C GLY A 228 1.11 -28.10 -10.85
N VAL A 229 2.12 -28.44 -11.67
CA VAL A 229 2.58 -27.60 -12.79
C VAL A 229 2.36 -28.28 -14.15
N GLY A 230 2.20 -27.45 -15.18
CA GLY A 230 2.21 -27.83 -16.59
C GLY A 230 3.62 -27.97 -17.15
N LYS A 231 3.73 -27.97 -18.49
CA LYS A 231 5.01 -28.10 -19.22
C LYS A 231 5.43 -26.82 -19.97
N ASN A 232 4.55 -25.82 -20.02
CA ASN A 232 4.81 -24.55 -20.69
C ASN A 232 5.64 -23.62 -19.79
N PRO A 233 6.32 -22.61 -20.36
CA PRO A 233 6.78 -21.48 -19.56
C PRO A 233 5.59 -20.81 -18.86
N GLY A 234 5.83 -20.21 -17.69
CA GLY A 234 4.77 -19.53 -16.96
C GLY A 234 5.19 -18.25 -16.26
N ILE A 235 4.21 -17.43 -15.93
CA ILE A 235 4.34 -16.24 -15.08
C ILE A 235 3.62 -16.52 -13.76
N LEU A 236 4.29 -16.22 -12.64
CA LEU A 236 3.72 -16.34 -11.30
C LEU A 236 3.27 -14.97 -10.81
N ILE A 237 1.97 -14.77 -10.61
CA ILE A 237 1.43 -13.55 -10.02
C ILE A 237 1.17 -13.74 -8.52
N SER A 238 1.62 -12.79 -7.72
CA SER A 238 1.40 -12.75 -6.27
C SER A 238 1.01 -11.36 -5.78
N GLY A 239 0.53 -11.27 -4.55
CA GLY A 239 -0.14 -10.10 -4.01
C GLY A 239 -1.66 -10.29 -4.01
N HIS A 240 -2.43 -9.24 -4.28
CA HIS A 240 -3.89 -9.25 -4.14
C HIS A 240 -4.65 -8.63 -5.32
N ASP A 241 -3.97 -7.93 -6.23
CA ASP A 241 -4.67 -7.15 -7.26
C ASP A 241 -5.23 -8.04 -8.39
N LEU A 242 -6.56 -8.12 -8.46
CA LEU A 242 -7.26 -8.92 -9.47
C LEU A 242 -7.32 -8.23 -10.84
N LYS A 243 -7.16 -6.90 -10.91
CA LYS A 243 -7.13 -6.18 -12.19
C LYS A 243 -5.82 -6.43 -12.92
N ASP A 244 -4.71 -6.47 -12.19
CA ASP A 244 -3.43 -6.90 -12.74
C ASP A 244 -3.49 -8.34 -13.29
N LEU A 245 -4.19 -9.25 -12.60
CA LEU A 245 -4.43 -10.61 -13.11
C LEU A 245 -5.27 -10.61 -14.39
N GLU A 246 -6.37 -9.85 -14.42
CA GLU A 246 -7.21 -9.74 -15.62
C GLU A 246 -6.37 -9.34 -16.84
N MET A 247 -5.61 -8.25 -16.70
CA MET A 247 -4.75 -7.73 -17.76
C MET A 247 -3.66 -8.74 -18.16
N LEU A 248 -3.07 -9.44 -17.19
CA LEU A 248 -2.06 -10.47 -17.47
C LEU A 248 -2.66 -11.65 -18.23
N LEU A 249 -3.84 -12.13 -17.84
CA LEU A 249 -4.53 -13.22 -18.50
C LEU A 249 -4.92 -12.86 -19.94
N GLU A 250 -5.43 -11.65 -20.16
CA GLU A 250 -5.74 -11.12 -21.49
C GLU A 250 -4.50 -11.05 -22.39
N GLN A 251 -3.37 -10.54 -21.86
CA GLN A 251 -2.13 -10.38 -22.63
C GLN A 251 -1.41 -11.70 -22.92
N THR A 252 -1.64 -12.73 -22.10
CA THR A 252 -1.01 -14.06 -22.26
C THR A 252 -1.85 -15.04 -23.07
N GLU A 253 -3.11 -14.72 -23.37
CA GLU A 253 -3.99 -15.55 -24.18
C GLU A 253 -3.37 -15.84 -25.56
N GLY A 254 -3.34 -17.10 -25.97
CA GLY A 254 -2.76 -17.53 -27.25
C GLY A 254 -1.23 -17.42 -27.37
N THR A 255 -0.51 -16.99 -26.32
CA THR A 255 0.96 -16.82 -26.37
C THR A 255 1.75 -18.11 -26.09
N GLY A 256 1.09 -19.12 -25.51
CA GLY A 256 1.74 -20.33 -25.00
C GLY A 256 2.39 -20.17 -23.62
N ILE A 257 2.21 -19.03 -22.96
CA ILE A 257 2.65 -18.78 -21.58
C ILE A 257 1.50 -19.09 -20.63
N ASP A 258 1.75 -19.95 -19.64
CA ASP A 258 0.78 -20.27 -18.60
C ASP A 258 0.82 -19.22 -17.46
N VAL A 259 -0.29 -18.98 -16.78
CA VAL A 259 -0.36 -18.09 -15.60
C VAL A 259 -0.65 -18.92 -14.34
N TYR A 260 0.12 -18.65 -13.29
CA TYR A 260 -0.04 -19.28 -11.97
C TYR A 260 -0.22 -18.21 -10.89
N THR A 261 -1.00 -18.52 -9.86
CA THR A 261 -1.13 -17.67 -8.66
C THR A 261 -0.17 -18.12 -7.57
N HIS A 262 0.16 -17.22 -6.64
CA HIS A 262 0.90 -17.53 -5.42
C HIS A 262 0.37 -16.76 -4.20
N SER A 263 0.39 -17.41 -3.04
CA SER A 263 -0.07 -16.87 -1.76
C SER A 263 -1.49 -16.28 -1.87
N GLU A 264 -1.65 -14.97 -1.71
CA GLU A 264 -2.95 -14.30 -1.61
C GLU A 264 -3.66 -14.12 -2.97
N MET A 265 -3.01 -14.47 -4.09
CA MET A 265 -3.67 -14.55 -5.39
C MET A 265 -4.45 -15.86 -5.58
N LEU A 266 -4.29 -16.86 -4.69
CA LEU A 266 -5.03 -18.12 -4.76
C LEU A 266 -6.55 -17.94 -4.95
N PRO A 267 -7.24 -17.02 -4.24
CA PRO A 267 -8.68 -16.83 -4.38
C PRO A 267 -9.14 -16.37 -5.76
N ALA A 268 -8.24 -15.86 -6.62
CA ALA A 268 -8.59 -15.52 -7.99
C ALA A 268 -9.18 -16.71 -8.76
N HIS A 269 -8.74 -17.94 -8.46
CA HIS A 269 -9.33 -19.15 -9.06
C HIS A 269 -10.81 -19.34 -8.74
N TYR A 270 -11.32 -18.69 -7.70
CA TYR A 270 -12.70 -18.88 -7.24
C TYR A 270 -13.69 -18.05 -8.05
N TYR A 271 -13.21 -17.01 -8.74
CA TYR A 271 -14.04 -16.07 -9.51
C TYR A 271 -14.37 -16.63 -10.90
N PRO A 272 -15.66 -16.71 -11.29
CA PRO A 272 -16.08 -17.22 -12.60
C PRO A 272 -15.42 -16.52 -13.79
N ALA A 273 -15.17 -15.21 -13.70
CA ALA A 273 -14.58 -14.44 -14.81
C ALA A 273 -13.19 -14.93 -15.23
N PHE A 274 -12.40 -15.48 -14.30
CA PHE A 274 -11.05 -15.98 -14.60
C PHE A 274 -11.03 -17.45 -15.04
N LYS A 275 -12.09 -18.22 -14.78
CA LYS A 275 -12.16 -19.65 -15.13
C LYS A 275 -12.29 -19.92 -16.63
N LYS A 276 -12.61 -18.90 -17.43
CA LYS A 276 -12.69 -18.99 -18.89
C LYS A 276 -11.31 -19.14 -19.56
N TYR A 277 -10.22 -18.74 -18.89
CA TYR A 277 -8.87 -18.75 -19.44
C TYR A 277 -8.21 -20.12 -19.29
N SER A 278 -7.98 -20.82 -20.40
CA SER A 278 -7.46 -22.20 -20.38
C SER A 278 -5.98 -22.32 -19.95
N HIS A 279 -5.23 -21.23 -20.07
CA HIS A 279 -3.83 -21.10 -19.64
C HIS A 279 -3.69 -20.58 -18.20
N PHE A 280 -4.80 -20.31 -17.50
CA PHE A 280 -4.78 -20.06 -16.06
C PHE A 280 -4.73 -21.39 -15.30
N ARG A 281 -3.53 -21.80 -14.87
CA ARG A 281 -3.24 -23.21 -14.57
C ARG A 281 -3.55 -23.66 -13.15
N GLY A 282 -3.23 -22.84 -12.15
CA GLY A 282 -3.28 -23.27 -10.77
C GLY A 282 -2.56 -22.33 -9.82
N ASN A 283 -2.39 -22.78 -8.58
CA ASN A 283 -1.66 -22.07 -7.54
C ASN A 283 -0.35 -22.78 -7.23
N TYR A 284 0.75 -22.05 -7.30
CA TYR A 284 2.08 -22.57 -7.04
C TYR A 284 2.56 -22.16 -5.64
N GLY A 285 3.13 -23.12 -4.91
CA GLY A 285 3.74 -22.86 -3.60
C GLY A 285 2.76 -22.71 -2.44
N ASN A 286 3.13 -21.89 -1.47
CA ASN A 286 2.43 -21.70 -0.21
C ASN A 286 2.26 -20.19 0.09
N ALA A 287 2.52 -19.80 1.34
CA ALA A 287 2.42 -18.42 1.81
C ALA A 287 3.74 -17.68 1.58
N TRP A 288 3.62 -16.34 1.51
CA TRP A 288 4.69 -15.39 1.17
C TRP A 288 6.07 -15.61 1.82
N TRP A 289 6.16 -16.13 3.04
CA TRP A 289 7.45 -16.26 3.74
C TRP A 289 8.36 -17.35 3.14
N LYS A 290 7.80 -18.29 2.36
CA LYS A 290 8.55 -19.33 1.63
C LYS A 290 8.99 -18.92 0.22
N GLN A 291 8.68 -17.70 -0.19
CA GLN A 291 8.86 -17.29 -1.59
C GLN A 291 10.32 -17.33 -2.06
N LYS A 292 11.32 -17.30 -1.18
CA LYS A 292 12.74 -17.40 -1.58
C LYS A 292 13.09 -18.74 -2.21
N GLU A 293 12.44 -19.80 -1.77
CA GLU A 293 12.61 -21.15 -2.31
C GLU A 293 11.66 -21.35 -3.48
N GLU A 294 10.40 -20.95 -3.31
CA GLU A 294 9.34 -21.20 -4.30
C GLU A 294 9.50 -20.35 -5.57
N PHE A 295 9.88 -19.07 -5.46
CA PHE A 295 10.14 -18.23 -6.64
C PHE A 295 11.38 -18.70 -7.40
N GLU A 296 12.39 -19.21 -6.69
CA GLU A 296 13.57 -19.80 -7.32
C GLU A 296 13.19 -21.05 -8.14
N SER A 297 12.42 -21.97 -7.56
CA SER A 297 11.99 -23.21 -8.22
C SER A 297 10.88 -23.03 -9.25
N PHE A 298 10.22 -21.87 -9.32
CA PHE A 298 9.23 -21.58 -10.36
C PHE A 298 9.87 -21.33 -11.73
N HIS A 299 11.14 -20.92 -11.77
CA HIS A 299 11.96 -20.61 -12.95
C HIS A 299 11.48 -19.44 -13.85
N GLY A 300 10.17 -19.22 -14.02
CA GLY A 300 9.61 -18.15 -14.84
C GLY A 300 9.55 -16.78 -14.14
N PRO A 301 9.11 -15.72 -14.83
CA PRO A 301 8.93 -14.40 -14.23
C PRO A 301 7.94 -14.40 -13.06
N ILE A 302 8.17 -13.53 -12.08
CA ILE A 302 7.27 -13.29 -10.94
C ILE A 302 6.76 -11.85 -11.00
N LEU A 303 5.45 -11.66 -10.89
CA LEU A 303 4.80 -10.35 -10.78
C LEU A 303 4.26 -10.15 -9.37
N MET A 304 4.79 -9.16 -8.65
CA MET A 304 4.32 -8.76 -7.33
C MET A 304 3.39 -7.55 -7.45
N THR A 305 2.09 -7.78 -7.30
CA THR A 305 1.07 -6.72 -7.37
C THR A 305 1.00 -5.87 -6.09
N THR A 306 1.35 -6.48 -4.96
CA THR A 306 1.34 -5.86 -3.63
C THR A 306 2.42 -6.47 -2.73
N ASN A 307 2.36 -6.20 -1.42
CA ASN A 307 3.03 -7.03 -0.42
C ASN A 307 2.54 -8.50 -0.50
N CYS A 308 3.30 -9.50 -0.07
CA CYS A 308 4.53 -9.43 0.70
C CYS A 308 5.78 -9.82 -0.12
N ILE A 309 6.61 -8.86 -0.47
CA ILE A 309 7.96 -9.07 -1.00
C ILE A 309 8.93 -9.28 0.16
N VAL A 310 9.68 -10.37 0.16
CA VAL A 310 10.90 -10.50 0.98
C VAL A 310 12.12 -10.16 0.12
N PRO A 311 13.25 -9.72 0.71
CA PRO A 311 14.47 -9.46 -0.04
C PRO A 311 14.82 -10.65 -0.97
N PRO A 312 14.78 -10.45 -2.30
CA PRO A 312 14.93 -11.52 -3.27
C PRO A 312 16.36 -12.03 -3.33
N LYS A 313 16.53 -13.32 -3.65
CA LYS A 313 17.85 -13.87 -3.98
C LYS A 313 18.29 -13.41 -5.37
N ASP A 314 19.60 -13.29 -5.56
CA ASP A 314 20.19 -12.89 -6.85
C ASP A 314 19.81 -13.84 -8.00
N THR A 315 19.52 -15.12 -7.69
CA THR A 315 19.13 -16.17 -8.64
C THR A 315 17.80 -15.94 -9.37
N TYR A 316 16.94 -15.06 -8.86
CA TYR A 316 15.65 -14.74 -9.48
C TYR A 316 15.30 -13.25 -9.49
N LYS A 317 16.18 -12.41 -8.96
CA LYS A 317 15.94 -10.97 -8.81
C LYS A 317 15.71 -10.28 -10.16
N ASP A 318 16.40 -10.73 -11.21
CA ASP A 318 16.32 -10.23 -12.58
C ASP A 318 14.99 -10.54 -13.29
N ARG A 319 14.25 -11.55 -12.79
CA ARG A 319 12.93 -11.95 -13.27
C ARG A 319 11.81 -11.66 -12.27
N LEU A 320 12.08 -10.86 -11.23
CA LEU A 320 11.06 -10.32 -10.33
C LEU A 320 10.63 -8.93 -10.80
N TYR A 321 9.33 -8.80 -11.04
CA TYR A 321 8.65 -7.59 -11.46
C TYR A 321 7.77 -7.11 -10.32
N THR A 322 7.69 -5.80 -10.16
CA THR A 322 6.82 -5.13 -9.18
C THR A 322 5.85 -4.20 -9.91
N THR A 323 4.68 -3.96 -9.35
CA THR A 323 3.70 -2.97 -9.85
C THR A 323 2.99 -2.31 -8.68
N GLY A 324 2.21 -1.26 -8.94
CA GLY A 324 1.37 -0.62 -7.93
C GLY A 324 2.16 0.06 -6.80
N ALA A 325 1.92 -0.39 -5.57
CA ALA A 325 2.63 0.09 -4.39
C ALA A 325 3.90 -0.75 -4.08
N ALA A 326 4.05 -1.90 -4.76
CA ALA A 326 5.15 -2.81 -4.52
C ALA A 326 6.45 -2.29 -5.16
N GLY A 327 7.59 -2.54 -4.51
CA GLY A 327 8.88 -2.10 -5.05
C GLY A 327 10.08 -2.71 -4.34
N PHE A 328 11.13 -3.01 -5.09
CA PHE A 328 12.40 -3.50 -4.55
C PHE A 328 13.58 -3.02 -5.41
N PRO A 329 14.68 -2.52 -4.82
CA PRO A 329 15.82 -2.01 -5.58
C PRO A 329 16.40 -3.04 -6.55
N GLY A 330 16.47 -2.68 -7.83
CA GLY A 330 17.02 -3.51 -8.90
C GLY A 330 16.08 -4.59 -9.43
N CYS A 331 14.81 -4.59 -9.02
CA CYS A 331 13.74 -5.33 -9.69
C CYS A 331 13.03 -4.41 -10.69
N GLN A 332 12.53 -4.96 -11.79
CA GLN A 332 11.82 -4.14 -12.78
C GLN A 332 10.47 -3.69 -12.20
N HIS A 333 10.08 -2.44 -12.48
CA HIS A 333 8.78 -1.91 -12.09
C HIS A 333 7.92 -1.70 -13.33
N ILE A 334 6.68 -2.18 -13.27
CA ILE A 334 5.64 -1.94 -14.26
C ILE A 334 4.80 -0.79 -13.71
N ASP A 335 4.82 0.35 -14.40
CA ASP A 335 4.08 1.53 -13.97
C ASP A 335 2.57 1.29 -13.99
N ASP A 336 1.85 1.97 -13.10
CA ASP A 336 0.39 2.02 -13.11
C ASP A 336 -0.09 2.47 -14.52
N ILE A 337 -1.00 1.71 -15.14
CA ILE A 337 -1.61 2.15 -16.40
C ILE A 337 -2.42 3.42 -16.12
N PRO A 338 -2.22 4.52 -16.89
CA PRO A 338 -3.01 5.73 -16.69
C PRO A 338 -4.51 5.44 -16.88
N GLU A 339 -5.33 5.91 -15.93
CA GLU A 339 -6.81 5.78 -15.91
C GLU A 339 -7.55 6.43 -17.10
N LYS A 340 -6.89 6.85 -18.18
CA LYS A 340 -7.52 7.58 -19.29
C LYS A 340 -7.38 6.89 -20.63
N THR A 341 -8.37 6.05 -20.91
CA THR A 341 -9.04 6.07 -22.22
C THR A 341 -10.50 5.66 -22.08
N LYS A 342 -11.37 6.62 -21.73
CA LYS A 342 -12.72 6.64 -22.33
C LYS A 342 -12.49 6.83 -23.83
N ILE A 343 -12.28 5.74 -24.57
CA ILE A 343 -12.49 5.76 -26.01
C ILE A 343 -14.00 5.81 -26.15
N SER A 344 -14.53 7.02 -26.29
CA SER A 344 -15.82 7.20 -26.93
C SER A 344 -15.75 6.49 -28.28
N PRO A 345 -16.61 5.51 -28.57
CA PRO A 345 -16.67 4.94 -29.90
C PRO A 345 -17.16 6.06 -30.82
N SER A 346 -16.28 6.47 -31.74
CA SER A 346 -16.66 7.18 -32.96
C SER A 346 -17.57 6.31 -33.80
#